data_AF-A0AAE4U1S7-F1
#
_entry.id   AF-A0AAE4U1S7-F1
#
_cell.length_a   1.000
_cell.length_b   1.000
_cell.length_c   1.000
_cell.angle_alpha   90.00
_cell.angle_beta   90.00
_cell.angle_gamma   90.00
#
_symmetry.space_group_name_H-M   'P 1'
#
loop_
_entity.id
_entity.type
_entity.pdbx_description
1 polymer ?
#
loop_
_entity_poly.entity_id
_entity_poly.type
_entity_poly.pdbx_seq_one_letter_code
_entity_poly.pdbx_strand_id
1 'polypeptide(L)'
;MRKKPEKPVITEEMIDAEIARQEANAQGGVVDMEGSKPRNLTASSLVSILAAAGAVILLIVCIPLMTSTMRGPGANCGTIFASSHTWTYSSSYDPDSSYYRVTPSDVREKTEANVEDWLADLDRGAAAYRFCETQHSDRRILLISLGSVAVVLLVVSGVVWRISRRPQPNS
;
A
#
# COMPACT_ATOMS: atom_id res chain seq x y z
N MET A 1 28.13 -51.97 24.87
CA MET A 1 29.16 -51.03 24.39
C MET A 1 28.64 -50.38 23.10
N ARG A 2 28.47 -49.05 23.09
CA ARG A 2 27.89 -48.31 21.93
C ARG A 2 28.93 -48.21 20.80
N LYS A 3 28.59 -48.67 19.59
CA LYS A 3 29.36 -48.36 18.37
C LYS A 3 29.23 -46.85 18.08
N LYS A 4 30.37 -46.16 18.04
CA LYS A 4 30.50 -44.77 17.59
C LYS A 4 30.18 -44.71 16.08
N PRO A 5 29.37 -43.77 15.58
CA PRO A 5 29.22 -43.58 14.15
C PRO A 5 30.53 -43.02 13.57
N GLU A 6 31.03 -43.70 12.54
CA GLU A 6 32.20 -43.34 11.76
C GLU A 6 31.87 -42.05 10.97
N LYS A 7 32.64 -40.99 11.21
CA LYS A 7 32.49 -39.74 10.44
C LYS A 7 32.91 -40.01 9.00
N PRO A 8 32.17 -39.54 7.98
CA PRO A 8 32.61 -39.65 6.60
C PRO A 8 33.90 -38.86 6.41
N VAL A 9 34.94 -39.55 5.95
CA VAL A 9 36.23 -38.98 5.54
C VAL A 9 36.00 -38.31 4.20
N ILE A 10 36.03 -36.98 4.19
CA ILE A 10 35.98 -36.18 2.97
C ILE A 10 37.33 -36.37 2.27
N THR A 11 37.35 -37.15 1.20
CA THR A 11 38.53 -37.31 0.33
C THR A 11 38.65 -36.07 -0.57
N GLU A 12 39.87 -35.68 -0.92
CA GLU A 12 40.15 -34.49 -1.74
C GLU A 12 39.38 -34.52 -3.08
N GLU A 13 39.17 -35.71 -3.66
CA GLU A 13 38.35 -35.86 -4.88
C GLU A 13 36.88 -35.44 -4.70
N MET A 14 36.31 -35.55 -3.50
CA MET A 14 34.94 -35.12 -3.23
C MET A 14 34.85 -33.60 -3.12
N ILE A 15 35.94 -32.93 -2.76
CA ILE A 15 36.05 -31.47 -2.76
C ILE A 15 36.18 -30.98 -4.21
N ASP A 16 37.02 -31.62 -5.03
CA ASP A 16 37.19 -31.24 -6.43
C ASP A 16 35.91 -31.49 -7.26
N ALA A 17 35.18 -32.56 -6.98
CA ALA A 17 33.89 -32.83 -7.60
C ALA A 17 32.82 -31.79 -7.23
N GLU A 18 32.82 -31.29 -6.00
CA GLU A 18 31.89 -30.24 -5.57
C GLU A 18 32.29 -28.87 -6.12
N ILE A 19 33.59 -28.57 -6.23
CA ILE A 19 34.09 -27.35 -6.88
C ILE A 19 33.72 -27.36 -8.37
N ALA A 20 33.94 -28.47 -9.09
CA ALA A 20 33.54 -28.59 -10.49
C ALA A 20 32.01 -28.45 -10.68
N ARG A 21 31.23 -28.92 -9.71
CA ARG A 21 29.76 -28.79 -9.72
C ARG A 21 29.31 -27.37 -9.40
N GLN A 22 30.00 -26.66 -8.50
CA GLN A 22 29.79 -25.25 -8.22
C GLN A 22 30.17 -24.36 -9.41
N GLU A 23 31.25 -24.67 -10.12
CA GLU A 23 31.65 -23.98 -11.36
C GLU A 23 30.66 -24.22 -12.51
N ALA A 24 30.16 -25.46 -12.67
CA ALA A 24 29.13 -25.76 -13.65
C ALA A 24 27.79 -25.07 -13.32
N ASN A 25 27.43 -24.92 -12.04
CA ASN A 25 26.25 -24.14 -11.63
C ASN A 25 26.48 -22.62 -11.72
N ALA A 26 27.71 -22.14 -11.52
CA ALA A 26 28.06 -20.74 -11.72
C ALA A 26 28.00 -20.37 -13.21
N GLN A 27 28.41 -21.27 -14.12
CA GLN A 27 28.27 -21.08 -15.56
C GLN A 27 26.83 -21.29 -16.05
N GLY A 28 26.08 -22.24 -15.46
CA GLY A 28 24.66 -22.47 -15.74
C GLY A 28 23.72 -21.43 -15.15
N GLY A 29 24.17 -20.64 -14.16
CA GLY A 29 23.46 -19.48 -13.61
C GLY A 29 23.63 -18.19 -14.43
N VAL A 30 24.55 -18.18 -15.40
CA VAL A 30 24.63 -17.16 -16.45
C VAL A 30 23.71 -17.58 -17.60
N VAL A 31 22.43 -17.84 -17.28
CA VAL A 31 21.39 -17.93 -18.30
C VAL A 31 21.22 -16.52 -18.86
N ASP A 32 21.76 -16.33 -20.05
CA ASP A 32 21.39 -15.33 -21.04
C ASP A 32 21.61 -13.84 -20.69
N MET A 33 22.88 -13.44 -20.52
CA MET A 33 23.33 -12.11 -20.94
C MET A 33 24.13 -12.14 -22.27
N GLU A 34 24.17 -13.28 -22.96
CA GLU A 34 24.85 -13.40 -24.26
C GLU A 34 23.89 -13.06 -25.40
N GLY A 35 23.55 -11.78 -25.49
CA GLY A 35 22.68 -11.26 -26.53
C GLY A 35 22.46 -9.76 -26.47
N SER A 36 23.30 -9.02 -25.74
CA SER A 36 23.36 -7.57 -25.88
C SER A 36 24.10 -7.24 -27.18
N LYS A 37 23.43 -7.48 -28.31
CA LYS A 37 23.62 -6.66 -29.51
C LYS A 37 23.63 -5.22 -28.99
N PRO A 38 24.64 -4.38 -29.28
CA PRO A 38 24.65 -3.01 -28.79
C PRO A 38 23.31 -2.42 -29.16
N ARG A 39 22.44 -2.28 -28.15
CA ARG A 39 21.16 -1.65 -28.35
C ARG A 39 21.57 -0.22 -28.56
N ASN A 40 21.66 0.18 -29.83
CA ASN A 40 21.33 1.54 -30.20
C ASN A 40 20.10 1.84 -29.38
N LEU A 41 20.26 2.67 -28.33
CA LEU A 41 19.19 3.05 -27.42
C LEU A 41 18.21 3.81 -28.28
N THR A 42 17.33 3.06 -28.95
CA THR A 42 16.26 3.60 -29.75
C THR A 42 15.40 4.38 -28.79
N ALA A 43 14.95 5.57 -29.20
CA ALA A 43 14.12 6.43 -28.37
C ALA A 43 12.92 5.67 -27.76
N SER A 44 12.43 4.65 -28.46
CA SER A 44 11.40 3.72 -27.99
C SER A 44 11.79 2.92 -26.74
N SER A 45 13.04 2.44 -26.63
CA SER A 45 13.52 1.72 -25.44
C SER A 45 13.57 2.64 -24.22
N LEU A 46 14.05 3.88 -24.40
CA LEU A 46 14.08 4.89 -23.35
C LEU A 46 12.67 5.26 -22.88
N VAL A 47 11.73 5.48 -23.81
CA VAL A 47 10.32 5.76 -23.48
C VAL A 47 9.70 4.63 -22.67
N SER A 48 9.97 3.36 -23.02
CA SER A 48 9.41 2.22 -22.28
C SER A 48 9.94 2.14 -20.84
N ILE A 49 11.25 2.44 -20.65
CA ILE A 49 11.90 2.41 -19.34
C ILE A 49 11.40 3.56 -18.47
N LEU A 50 11.31 4.78 -19.03
CA LEU A 50 10.76 5.94 -18.33
C LEU A 50 9.29 5.72 -17.92
N ALA A 51 8.48 5.16 -18.82
CA ALA A 51 7.09 4.85 -18.51
C ALA A 51 6.97 3.77 -17.42
N ALA A 52 7.79 2.72 -17.46
CA ALA A 52 7.83 1.68 -16.44
C ALA A 52 8.29 2.22 -15.09
N ALA A 53 9.37 3.03 -15.06
CA ALA A 53 9.86 3.67 -13.85
C ALA A 53 8.81 4.61 -13.25
N GLY A 54 8.13 5.40 -14.09
CA GLY A 54 7.02 6.26 -13.67
C GLY A 54 5.88 5.46 -13.02
N ALA A 55 5.47 4.33 -13.61
CA ALA A 55 4.45 3.47 -13.03
C ALA A 55 4.87 2.90 -11.66
N VAL A 56 6.13 2.46 -11.51
CA VAL A 56 6.65 1.95 -10.23
C VAL A 56 6.64 3.03 -9.15
N ILE A 57 7.09 4.24 -9.48
CA ILE A 57 7.07 5.38 -8.55
C ILE A 57 5.64 5.66 -8.08
N LEU A 58 4.67 5.67 -9.00
CA LEU A 58 3.26 5.87 -8.65
C LEU A 58 2.73 4.76 -7.73
N LEU A 59 3.10 3.50 -7.96
CA LEU A 59 2.69 2.39 -7.09
C LEU A 59 3.28 2.50 -5.69
N ILE A 60 4.55 2.92 -5.57
CA ILE A 60 5.20 3.17 -4.27
C ILE A 60 4.45 4.23 -3.48
N VAL A 61 3.87 5.24 -4.13
CA VAL A 61 3.06 6.27 -3.46
C VAL A 61 1.64 5.76 -3.15
N CYS A 62 1.02 5.00 -4.04
CA CYS A 62 -0.35 4.52 -3.87
C CYS A 62 -0.49 3.51 -2.72
N ILE A 63 0.50 2.63 -2.52
CA ILE A 63 0.42 1.57 -1.50
C ILE A 63 0.30 2.14 -0.08
N PRO A 64 1.20 3.04 0.39
CA PRO A 64 1.06 3.72 1.68
C PRO A 64 -0.23 4.55 1.77
N LEU A 65 -0.67 5.13 0.66
CA LEU A 65 -1.88 5.94 0.65
C LEU A 65 -3.15 5.10 0.89
N MET A 66 -3.17 3.86 0.39
CA MET A 66 -4.23 2.89 0.65
C MET A 66 -4.23 2.37 2.09
N THR A 67 -3.06 2.17 2.70
CA THR A 67 -2.93 1.56 4.03
C THR A 67 -2.91 2.57 5.18
N SER A 68 -2.63 3.85 4.90
CA SER A 68 -2.58 4.87 5.94
C SER A 68 -3.97 5.17 6.51
N THR A 69 -4.05 5.28 7.84
CA THR A 69 -5.29 5.60 8.54
C THR A 69 -5.58 7.10 8.50
N MET A 70 -6.82 7.47 8.22
CA MET A 70 -7.34 8.83 8.28
C MET A 70 -7.87 9.09 9.69
N ARG A 71 -7.46 10.22 10.28
CA ARG A 71 -7.87 10.63 11.63
C ARG A 71 -8.30 12.08 11.63
N GLY A 72 -9.34 12.39 12.39
CA GLY A 72 -9.81 13.73 12.67
C GLY A 72 -9.94 13.96 14.18
N PRO A 73 -10.30 15.17 14.61
CA PRO A 73 -10.55 15.47 16.02
C PRO A 73 -11.65 14.54 16.58
N GLY A 74 -11.30 13.68 17.53
CA GLY A 74 -12.23 12.73 18.16
C GLY A 74 -12.77 11.62 17.23
N ALA A 75 -12.24 11.50 16.01
CA ALA A 75 -12.76 10.58 15.00
C ALA A 75 -11.64 9.75 14.34
N ASN A 76 -11.88 8.45 14.22
CA ASN A 76 -11.00 7.54 13.48
C ASN A 76 -11.75 7.00 12.26
N CYS A 77 -11.38 7.47 11.08
CA CYS A 77 -12.04 7.17 9.83
C CYS A 77 -11.51 5.87 9.17
N GLY A 78 -10.46 5.26 9.72
CA GLY A 78 -9.86 4.03 9.19
C GLY A 78 -9.05 4.25 7.91
N THR A 79 -8.84 3.18 7.14
CA THR A 79 -8.14 3.20 5.84
C THR A 79 -9.15 3.42 4.70
N ILE A 80 -8.71 3.50 3.45
CA ILE A 80 -9.64 3.69 2.31
C ILE A 80 -10.62 2.53 2.08
N PHE A 81 -10.29 1.35 2.60
CA PHE A 81 -11.14 0.16 2.57
C PHE A 81 -12.10 0.09 3.76
N ALA A 82 -11.94 0.98 4.74
CA ALA A 82 -12.88 1.12 5.83
C ALA A 82 -14.24 1.52 5.23
N SER A 83 -15.29 0.77 5.57
CA SER A 83 -16.65 1.15 5.22
C SER A 83 -17.16 2.21 6.20
N SER A 84 -18.27 2.85 5.85
CA SER A 84 -19.04 3.75 6.74
C SER A 84 -19.55 3.07 8.01
N HIS A 85 -19.31 1.76 8.21
CA HIS A 85 -19.62 1.04 9.44
C HIS A 85 -18.41 0.80 10.34
N THR A 86 -17.19 1.13 9.88
CA THR A 86 -15.93 0.84 10.59
C THR A 86 -15.23 2.07 11.17
N TRP A 87 -15.79 3.25 10.96
CA TRP A 87 -15.31 4.47 11.61
C TRP A 87 -15.81 4.52 13.06
N THR A 88 -15.06 5.22 13.91
CA THR A 88 -15.39 5.40 15.32
C THR A 88 -15.33 6.87 15.68
N TYR A 89 -16.26 7.30 16.53
CA TYR A 89 -16.29 8.62 17.15
C TYR A 89 -16.27 8.46 18.66
N SER A 90 -15.40 9.21 19.33
CA SER A 90 -15.37 9.29 20.79
C SER A 90 -16.23 10.46 21.23
N SER A 91 -17.41 10.14 21.76
CA SER A 91 -18.27 11.13 22.44
C SER A 91 -17.54 11.72 23.64
N SER A 92 -17.71 13.03 23.85
CA SER A 92 -17.24 13.69 25.08
C SER A 92 -18.38 13.93 26.06
N TYR A 93 -19.60 13.53 25.72
CA TYR A 93 -20.77 13.68 26.55
C TYR A 93 -20.81 12.56 27.60
N ASP A 94 -20.90 12.96 28.87
CA ASP A 94 -20.99 12.05 30.01
C ASP A 94 -22.32 12.23 30.73
N PRO A 95 -23.32 11.36 30.49
CA PRO A 95 -24.65 11.49 31.09
C PRO A 95 -24.62 11.30 32.61
N ASP A 96 -23.58 10.65 33.16
CA ASP A 96 -23.45 10.35 34.58
C ASP A 96 -22.70 11.45 35.34
N SER A 97 -22.32 12.54 34.66
CA SER A 97 -21.57 13.61 35.29
C SER A 97 -22.36 14.24 36.44
N SER A 98 -21.65 14.57 37.53
CA SER A 98 -22.25 15.26 38.68
C SER A 98 -22.78 16.65 38.32
N TYR A 99 -22.34 17.22 37.20
CA TYR A 99 -22.83 18.49 36.67
C TYR A 99 -24.32 18.44 36.31
N TYR A 100 -24.82 17.30 35.81
CA TYR A 100 -26.24 17.11 35.46
C TYR A 100 -27.11 16.58 36.60
N ARG A 101 -26.54 16.36 37.79
CA ARG A 101 -27.30 15.85 38.94
C ARG A 101 -28.37 16.87 39.35
N VAL A 102 -29.62 16.46 39.25
CA VAL A 102 -30.78 17.32 39.51
C VAL A 102 -31.11 17.43 41.00
N THR A 103 -31.45 18.64 41.43
CA THR A 103 -32.12 18.95 42.71
C THR A 103 -33.51 19.54 42.39
N PRO A 104 -34.48 19.51 43.33
CA PRO A 104 -35.83 20.02 43.07
C PRO A 104 -35.90 21.49 42.63
N SER A 105 -34.93 22.32 42.99
CA SER A 105 -34.88 23.74 42.60
C SER A 105 -34.38 23.96 41.17
N ASP A 106 -33.56 23.04 40.65
CA ASP A 106 -32.76 23.29 39.45
C ASP A 106 -33.08 22.28 38.33
N VAL A 107 -34.14 21.47 38.49
CA VAL A 107 -34.52 20.40 37.55
C VAL A 107 -34.57 20.89 36.11
N ARG A 108 -35.21 22.04 35.85
CA ARG A 108 -35.38 22.55 34.50
C ARG A 108 -34.05 22.95 33.87
N GLU A 109 -33.27 23.77 34.56
CA GLU A 109 -31.97 24.27 34.08
C GLU A 109 -30.99 23.11 33.83
N LYS A 110 -30.87 22.17 34.78
CA LYS A 110 -29.97 21.02 34.65
C LYS A 110 -30.39 20.05 33.55
N THR A 111 -31.69 19.88 33.34
CA THR A 111 -32.20 19.04 32.25
C THR A 111 -31.98 19.71 30.89
N GLU A 112 -32.22 21.02 30.79
CA GLU A 112 -31.95 21.79 29.58
C GLU A 112 -30.46 21.74 29.21
N ALA A 113 -29.56 21.99 30.18
CA ALA A 113 -28.11 21.88 29.97
C ALA A 113 -27.68 20.47 29.53
N ASN A 114 -28.26 19.43 30.13
CA ASN A 114 -27.98 18.04 29.75
C ASN A 114 -28.38 17.73 28.29
N VAL A 115 -29.55 18.21 27.88
CA VAL A 115 -30.04 18.04 26.50
C VAL A 115 -29.21 18.87 25.53
N GLU A 116 -28.86 20.11 25.89
CA GLU A 116 -28.03 20.98 25.06
C GLU A 116 -26.64 20.37 24.82
N ASP A 117 -25.99 19.88 25.87
CA ASP A 117 -24.68 19.23 25.74
C ASP A 117 -24.74 17.92 24.95
N TRP A 118 -25.82 17.15 25.12
CA TRP A 118 -26.06 15.93 24.33
C TRP A 118 -26.25 16.27 22.84
N LEU A 119 -27.05 17.28 22.52
CA LEU A 119 -27.26 17.74 21.14
C LEU A 119 -25.96 18.31 20.54
N ALA A 120 -25.17 19.03 21.32
CA ALA A 120 -23.88 19.55 20.90
C ALA A 120 -22.87 18.42 20.60
N ASP A 121 -22.90 17.33 21.38
CA ASP A 121 -22.07 16.15 21.11
C ASP A 121 -22.54 15.38 19.86
N LEU A 122 -23.86 15.26 19.66
CA LEU A 122 -24.42 14.70 18.43
C LEU A 122 -24.03 15.51 17.19
N ASP A 123 -24.06 16.83 17.25
CA ASP A 123 -23.62 17.69 16.14
C ASP A 123 -22.13 17.50 15.85
N ARG A 124 -21.29 17.40 16.89
CA ARG A 124 -19.87 17.05 16.75
C ARG A 124 -19.67 15.67 16.12
N GLY A 125 -20.46 14.67 16.51
CA GLY A 125 -20.46 13.34 15.91
C GLY A 125 -20.88 13.37 14.42
N ALA A 126 -21.88 14.17 14.05
CA ALA A 126 -22.31 14.34 12.67
C ALA A 126 -21.26 15.08 11.82
N ALA A 127 -20.60 16.09 12.39
CA ALA A 127 -19.48 16.78 11.74
C ALA A 127 -18.30 15.83 11.52
N ALA A 128 -17.97 14.99 12.51
CA ALA A 128 -16.96 13.94 12.39
C ALA A 128 -17.30 12.94 11.27
N TYR A 129 -18.56 12.52 11.16
CA TYR A 129 -19.02 11.67 10.06
C TYR A 129 -18.75 12.31 8.69
N ARG A 130 -19.22 13.54 8.48
CA ARG A 130 -19.04 14.26 7.20
C ARG A 130 -17.57 14.47 6.87
N PHE A 131 -16.74 14.76 7.87
CA PHE A 131 -15.29 14.85 7.70
C PHE A 131 -14.70 13.53 7.20
N CYS A 132 -15.04 12.41 7.85
CA CYS A 132 -14.58 11.09 7.43
C CYS A 132 -15.09 10.74 6.03
N GLU A 133 -16.35 11.00 5.72
CA GLU A 133 -16.93 10.78 4.40
C GLU A 133 -16.19 11.57 3.30
N THR A 134 -15.91 12.84 3.55
CA THR A 134 -15.16 13.71 2.64
C THR A 134 -13.74 13.18 2.41
N GLN A 135 -13.03 12.82 3.49
CA GLN A 135 -11.69 12.24 3.40
C GLN A 135 -11.66 10.94 2.59
N HIS A 136 -12.66 10.07 2.79
CA HIS A 136 -12.82 8.86 2.00
C HIS A 136 -13.05 9.16 0.51
N SER A 137 -13.91 10.13 0.20
CA SER A 137 -14.17 10.57 -1.17
C SER A 137 -12.90 11.12 -1.83
N ASP A 138 -12.22 12.07 -1.19
CA ASP A 138 -11.00 12.70 -1.73
C ASP A 138 -9.92 11.67 -2.00
N ARG A 139 -9.71 10.75 -1.06
CA ARG A 139 -8.66 9.74 -1.18
C ARG A 139 -9.00 8.70 -2.25
N ARG A 140 -10.27 8.37 -2.46
CA ARG A 140 -10.73 7.55 -3.59
C ARG A 140 -10.48 8.24 -4.92
N ILE A 141 -10.83 9.52 -5.04
CA ILE A 141 -10.58 10.31 -6.26
C ILE A 141 -9.09 10.37 -6.56
N LEU A 142 -8.26 10.59 -5.54
CA LEU A 142 -6.81 10.66 -5.68
C LEU A 142 -6.23 9.31 -6.13
N LEU A 143 -6.68 8.18 -5.55
CA LEU A 143 -6.25 6.86 -5.99
C LEU A 143 -6.72 6.50 -7.39
N ILE A 144 -7.94 6.85 -7.77
CA ILE A 144 -8.46 6.61 -9.12
C ILE A 144 -7.65 7.42 -10.14
N SER A 145 -7.37 8.69 -9.84
CA SER A 145 -6.59 9.54 -10.75
C SER A 145 -5.15 9.04 -10.89
N LEU A 146 -4.41 8.82 -9.79
CA LEU A 146 -3.05 8.27 -9.86
C LEU A 146 -2.99 6.87 -10.46
N GLY A 147 -3.94 6.00 -10.09
CA GLY A 147 -4.05 4.64 -10.61
C GLY A 147 -4.31 4.63 -12.12
N SER A 148 -5.15 5.54 -12.62
CA SER A 148 -5.40 5.68 -14.06
C SER A 148 -4.13 6.06 -14.83
N VAL A 149 -3.33 6.98 -14.30
CA VAL A 149 -2.05 7.38 -14.92
C VAL A 149 -1.08 6.21 -14.91
N ALA A 150 -0.98 5.46 -13.82
CA ALA A 150 -0.13 4.28 -13.74
C ALA A 150 -0.52 3.22 -14.77
N VAL A 151 -1.83 2.96 -14.96
CA VAL A 151 -2.33 2.03 -15.98
C VAL A 151 -1.97 2.53 -17.39
N VAL A 152 -2.14 3.82 -17.68
CA VAL A 152 -1.77 4.40 -18.99
C VAL A 152 -0.27 4.21 -19.26
N LEU A 153 0.59 4.49 -18.27
CA LEU A 153 2.03 4.32 -18.41
C LEU A 153 2.42 2.86 -18.67
N LEU A 154 1.78 1.90 -17.99
CA LEU A 154 2.00 0.47 -18.23
C LEU A 154 1.54 0.05 -19.63
N VAL A 155 0.39 0.54 -20.10
CA VAL A 155 -0.11 0.27 -21.45
C VAL A 155 0.84 0.84 -22.50
N VAL A 156 1.30 2.08 -22.35
CA VAL A 156 2.26 2.72 -23.26
C VAL A 156 3.57 1.93 -23.29
N SER A 157 4.11 1.55 -22.13
CA SER A 157 5.33 0.74 -22.04
C SER A 157 5.15 -0.60 -22.77
N GLY A 158 4.03 -1.30 -22.54
CA GLY A 158 3.73 -2.58 -23.20
C GLY A 158 3.54 -2.47 -24.71
N VAL A 159 2.88 -1.41 -25.19
CA VAL A 159 2.69 -1.16 -26.64
C VAL A 159 4.02 -0.85 -27.31
N VAL A 160 4.84 0.03 -26.72
CA VAL A 160 6.16 0.40 -27.26
C VAL A 160 7.09 -0.80 -27.30
N TRP A 161 7.06 -1.63 -26.26
CA TRP A 161 7.81 -2.88 -26.21
C TRP A 161 7.36 -3.87 -27.30
N ARG A 162 6.05 -4.02 -27.52
CA ARG A 162 5.48 -4.88 -28.56
C ARG A 162 5.85 -4.41 -29.97
N ILE A 163 5.81 -3.10 -30.22
CA ILE A 163 6.19 -2.52 -31.52
C ILE A 163 7.69 -2.73 -31.78
N SER A 164 8.53 -2.54 -30.77
CA SER A 164 9.99 -2.72 -30.88
C SER A 164 10.41 -4.18 -31.13
N ARG A 165 9.53 -5.16 -30.91
CA ARG A 165 9.76 -6.58 -31.20
C ARG A 165 9.30 -7.02 -32.58
N ARG A 166 8.63 -6.17 -33.38
CA ARG A 166 8.20 -6.57 -34.73
C ARG A 166 9.43 -6.68 -35.65
N PRO A 167 9.66 -7.83 -36.31
CA PRO A 167 10.73 -7.95 -37.30
C PRO A 167 10.47 -6.96 -38.43
N GLN A 168 11.49 -6.18 -38.81
CA GLN A 168 11.38 -5.38 -40.03
C GLN A 168 11.33 -6.34 -41.22
N PRO A 169 10.37 -6.17 -42.16
CA PRO A 169 10.39 -6.89 -43.41
C PRO A 169 11.65 -6.47 -44.16
N ASN A 170 12.54 -7.43 -44.41
CA ASN A 170 13.75 -7.23 -45.19
C ASN A 170 13.35 -6.66 -46.57
N SER A 171 13.80 -5.44 -46.88
CA SER A 171 13.75 -4.84 -48.21
C SER A 171 14.97 -5.26 -49.02
#